data_AF-A0A959J4V5-F1
#
_entry.id   AF-A0A959J4V5-F1
#
_cell.length_a   1.000
_cell.length_b   1.000
_cell.length_c   1.000
_cell.angle_alpha   90.00
_cell.angle_beta   90.00
_cell.angle_gamma   90.00
#
_symmetry.space_group_name_H-M   'P 1'
#
loop_
_entity.id
_entity.type
_entity.pdbx_description
1 polymer ?
#
loop_
_entity_poly.entity_id
_entity_poly.type
_entity_poly.pdbx_seq_one_letter_code
_entity_poly.pdbx_strand_id
1 'polypeptide(L)'
;MRYLFFFILAVFISSCTKLSTETFVPTDTLTVFNDNPIMFCGLEVGQKSAYVLLQGNQYFNNQANDDYQYLHDTLIAEIVAQDENGFLVKEYLTPGSDPLPDGVYYMADSTYQYYLKTHLDSIKIYHPEAEYGILSLLYWHNDQTLALSNFTNQEADIVGWKTSLSYCECDQTAYDPFYELFGTPYENLNISILNAFMQVDGPGSTYIYSNLNGMIRTSHYGWWTQSGFGWDLLGSE
;
A
#
# COMPACT_ATOMS: atom_id res chain seq x y z
N MET A 1 39.31 9.13 44.58
CA MET A 1 39.24 8.79 43.15
C MET A 1 37.92 8.12 42.86
N ARG A 2 36.95 8.83 42.27
CA ARG A 2 35.69 8.27 41.76
C ARG A 2 35.66 8.59 40.27
N TYR A 3 35.83 7.58 39.43
CA TYR A 3 35.67 7.71 37.98
C TYR A 3 34.18 7.59 37.67
N LEU A 4 33.58 8.69 37.25
CA LEU A 4 32.23 8.74 36.70
C LEU A 4 32.34 8.38 35.21
N PHE A 5 32.03 7.14 34.86
CA PHE A 5 31.93 6.70 33.47
C PHE A 5 30.62 7.25 32.87
N PHE A 6 30.73 8.28 32.04
CA PHE A 6 29.64 8.71 31.16
C PHE A 6 29.60 7.77 29.95
N PHE A 7 28.62 6.86 29.92
CA PHE A 7 28.27 6.12 28.72
C PHE A 7 27.46 7.05 27.81
N ILE A 8 28.08 7.58 26.75
CA ILE A 8 27.37 8.26 25.66
C ILE A 8 26.75 7.14 24.82
N LEU A 9 25.46 6.89 25.04
CA LEU A 9 24.66 6.04 24.17
C LEU A 9 24.43 6.81 22.87
N ALA A 10 25.22 6.51 21.84
CA ALA A 10 25.00 7.04 20.50
C ALA A 10 23.70 6.42 19.96
N VAL A 11 22.61 7.17 20.06
CA VAL A 11 21.36 6.84 19.36
C VAL A 11 21.64 7.06 17.88
N PHE A 12 21.85 5.98 17.14
CA PHE A 12 21.80 6.00 15.68
C PHE A 12 20.35 6.28 15.29
N ILE A 13 20.01 7.57 15.20
CA ILE A 13 18.80 8.00 14.53
C ILE A 13 19.04 7.69 13.06
N SER A 14 18.50 6.57 12.60
CA SER A 14 18.33 6.28 11.18
C SER A 14 17.55 7.45 10.57
N SER A 15 18.27 8.45 10.06
CA SER A 15 17.65 9.64 9.49
C SER A 15 17.09 9.23 8.14
N CYS A 16 15.81 8.94 8.14
CA CYS A 16 15.07 8.71 6.91
C CYS A 16 15.15 10.00 6.07
N THR A 17 15.92 9.93 4.99
CA THR A 17 16.21 11.08 4.13
C THR A 17 15.53 10.83 2.79
N LYS A 18 14.61 11.71 2.41
CA LYS A 18 13.95 11.73 1.11
C LYS A 18 15.04 11.76 0.04
N LEU A 19 15.21 10.66 -0.70
CA LEU A 19 16.08 10.63 -1.86
C LEU A 19 15.36 11.37 -2.99
N SER A 20 15.95 12.47 -3.46
CA SER A 20 15.53 13.09 -4.71
C SER A 20 16.17 12.33 -5.87
N THR A 21 15.42 11.45 -6.52
CA THR A 21 15.83 10.84 -7.78
C THR A 21 15.22 11.64 -8.93
N GLU A 22 16.04 12.42 -9.63
CA GLU A 22 15.69 12.93 -10.96
C GLU A 22 16.16 11.90 -11.98
N THR A 23 15.22 11.25 -12.68
CA THR A 23 15.54 10.35 -13.79
C THR A 23 14.67 10.68 -15.00
N PHE A 24 15.28 11.39 -15.96
CA PHE A 24 14.61 11.77 -17.20
C PHE A 24 14.47 10.57 -18.16
N VAL A 25 13.23 10.25 -18.56
CA VAL A 25 12.91 9.34 -19.68
C VAL A 25 11.75 9.95 -20.50
N PRO A 26 11.80 10.03 -21.85
CA PRO A 26 10.72 10.63 -22.63
C PRO A 26 9.63 9.66 -23.13
N THR A 27 8.39 9.91 -22.67
CA THR A 27 7.07 10.02 -23.36
C THR A 27 6.51 8.88 -24.23
N ASP A 28 5.40 8.23 -23.80
CA ASP A 28 4.04 8.47 -24.36
C ASP A 28 2.89 7.90 -23.49
N THR A 29 1.89 8.75 -23.19
CA THR A 29 0.51 8.46 -22.70
C THR A 29 0.21 7.81 -21.32
N LEU A 30 1.06 7.96 -20.29
CA LEU A 30 0.61 7.92 -18.89
C LEU A 30 1.03 9.23 -18.22
N THR A 31 0.11 10.19 -18.19
CA THR A 31 0.32 11.51 -17.59
C THR A 31 0.90 11.42 -16.18
N VAL A 32 1.96 12.18 -15.94
CA VAL A 32 2.65 12.38 -14.65
C VAL A 32 1.65 12.63 -13.52
N PHE A 33 1.50 11.68 -12.60
CA PHE A 33 0.59 11.82 -11.46
C PHE A 33 1.30 12.11 -10.13
N ASN A 34 2.60 11.86 -10.01
CA ASN A 34 3.25 11.71 -8.70
C ASN A 34 4.55 12.53 -8.53
N ASP A 35 4.56 13.84 -8.80
CA ASP A 35 5.74 14.69 -8.50
C ASP A 35 6.11 14.73 -7.00
N ASN A 36 5.17 14.35 -6.12
CA ASN A 36 5.39 14.24 -4.68
C ASN A 36 4.58 13.07 -4.09
N PRO A 37 5.00 11.80 -4.28
CA PRO A 37 4.24 10.64 -3.84
C PRO A 37 4.13 10.60 -2.32
N ILE A 38 3.08 9.94 -1.82
CA ILE A 38 2.94 9.62 -0.41
C ILE A 38 3.98 8.57 -0.03
N MET A 39 5.01 9.01 0.70
CA MET A 39 6.01 8.14 1.31
C MET A 39 5.74 8.06 2.82
N PHE A 40 5.84 6.88 3.41
CA PHE A 40 5.66 6.73 4.86
C PHE A 40 6.79 7.40 5.66
N CYS A 41 7.98 7.42 5.07
CA CYS A 41 9.08 8.23 5.50
C CYS A 41 8.88 9.70 5.09
N GLY A 42 8.71 10.57 6.08
CA GLY A 42 8.58 12.00 5.82
C GLY A 42 7.23 12.38 5.22
N LEU A 43 6.14 11.83 5.79
CA LEU A 43 4.78 12.27 5.48
C LEU A 43 4.66 13.79 5.60
N GLU A 44 4.06 14.41 4.59
CA GLU A 44 3.84 15.85 4.51
C GLU A 44 2.53 16.18 3.78
N VAL A 45 1.89 17.28 4.20
CA VAL A 45 0.70 17.79 3.50
C VAL A 45 1.05 18.17 2.07
N GLY A 46 0.21 17.76 1.13
CA GLY A 46 0.40 17.98 -0.31
C GLY A 46 1.03 16.80 -1.05
N GLN A 47 1.44 15.72 -0.36
CA GLN A 47 1.79 14.48 -1.03
C GLN A 47 0.57 13.84 -1.70
N LYS A 48 0.78 13.28 -2.89
CA LYS A 48 -0.26 12.65 -3.70
C LYS A 48 0.30 11.43 -4.42
N SER A 49 -0.41 10.30 -4.29
CA SER A 49 -0.15 9.07 -5.03
C SER A 49 -1.37 8.72 -5.88
N ALA A 50 -1.13 8.42 -7.16
CA ALA A 50 -2.13 7.82 -8.05
C ALA A 50 -1.90 6.32 -8.25
N TYR A 51 -2.99 5.59 -8.40
CA TYR A 51 -3.00 4.14 -8.57
C TYR A 51 -3.91 3.73 -9.73
N VAL A 52 -3.52 2.72 -10.48
CA VAL A 52 -4.36 2.09 -11.50
C VAL A 52 -5.05 0.85 -10.95
N LEU A 53 -6.31 0.67 -11.30
CA LEU A 53 -7.10 -0.48 -10.89
C LEU A 53 -6.58 -1.74 -11.61
N LEU A 54 -6.34 -2.79 -10.82
CA LEU A 54 -6.13 -4.15 -11.31
C LEU A 54 -7.29 -5.04 -10.87
N GLN A 55 -7.68 -6.00 -11.71
CA GLN A 55 -8.66 -7.03 -11.40
C GLN A 55 -8.02 -8.39 -11.66
N GLY A 56 -8.12 -9.30 -10.70
CA GLY A 56 -7.53 -10.63 -10.82
C GLY A 56 -8.48 -11.75 -10.42
N ASN A 57 -8.22 -12.95 -10.95
CA ASN A 57 -8.99 -14.16 -10.69
C ASN A 57 -8.09 -15.32 -10.23
N GLN A 58 -8.74 -16.41 -9.80
CA GLN A 58 -8.10 -17.67 -9.43
C GLN A 58 -7.05 -17.51 -8.32
N TYR A 59 -7.30 -16.71 -7.28
CA TYR A 59 -6.33 -16.36 -6.23
C TYR A 59 -5.55 -17.56 -5.67
N PHE A 60 -6.21 -18.68 -5.39
CA PHE A 60 -5.55 -19.86 -4.79
C PHE A 60 -4.72 -20.70 -5.75
N ASN A 61 -4.83 -20.44 -7.06
CA ASN A 61 -4.06 -21.16 -8.06
C ASN A 61 -2.73 -20.46 -8.32
N ASN A 62 -1.64 -21.02 -7.76
CA ASN A 62 -0.27 -20.53 -7.94
C ASN A 62 0.25 -20.64 -9.39
N GLN A 63 -0.48 -21.33 -10.28
CA GLN A 63 -0.16 -21.42 -11.71
C GLN A 63 -0.91 -20.36 -12.54
N ALA A 64 -1.87 -19.64 -11.94
CA ALA A 64 -2.71 -18.63 -12.58
C ALA A 64 -2.36 -17.22 -12.07
N ASN A 65 -1.06 -16.91 -11.95
CA ASN A 65 -0.63 -15.59 -11.50
C ASN A 65 -0.94 -14.51 -12.54
N ASP A 66 -0.96 -14.89 -13.83
CA ASP A 66 -1.23 -13.99 -14.96
C ASP A 66 -2.73 -13.86 -15.31
N ASP A 67 -3.63 -14.42 -14.49
CA ASP A 67 -5.08 -14.22 -14.66
C ASP A 67 -5.52 -12.90 -14.01
N TYR A 68 -5.11 -11.80 -14.64
CA TYR A 68 -5.48 -10.44 -14.24
C TYR A 68 -5.49 -9.47 -15.42
N GLN A 69 -6.12 -8.32 -15.21
CA GLN A 69 -6.16 -7.22 -16.17
C GLN A 69 -6.11 -5.88 -15.45
N TYR A 70 -5.52 -4.87 -16.09
CA TYR A 70 -5.66 -3.48 -15.66
C TYR A 70 -6.92 -2.86 -16.26
N LEU A 71 -7.59 -2.05 -15.46
CA LEU A 71 -8.74 -1.26 -15.85
C LEU A 71 -8.35 0.22 -15.92
N HIS A 72 -9.22 1.04 -16.51
CA HIS A 72 -8.93 2.44 -16.78
C HIS A 72 -9.12 3.35 -15.56
N ASP A 73 -9.70 2.83 -14.49
CA ASP A 73 -9.97 3.55 -13.26
C ASP A 73 -8.66 3.94 -12.56
N THR A 74 -8.56 5.23 -12.21
CA THR A 74 -7.45 5.77 -11.44
C THR A 74 -7.94 6.22 -10.07
N LEU A 75 -7.29 5.74 -9.01
CA LEU A 75 -7.49 6.17 -7.63
C LEU A 75 -6.42 7.19 -7.25
N ILE A 76 -6.84 8.28 -6.63
CA ILE A 76 -5.96 9.31 -6.09
C ILE A 76 -6.04 9.27 -4.57
N ALA A 77 -4.89 9.16 -3.91
CA ALA A 77 -4.72 9.37 -2.47
C ALA A 77 -3.90 10.66 -2.25
N GLU A 78 -4.39 11.57 -1.40
CA GLU A 78 -3.76 12.88 -1.16
C GLU A 78 -3.73 13.21 0.34
N ILE A 79 -2.59 13.62 0.87
CA ILE A 79 -2.48 14.14 2.23
C ILE A 79 -2.96 15.60 2.23
N VAL A 80 -4.15 15.84 2.77
CA VAL A 80 -4.82 17.15 2.70
C VAL A 80 -4.68 17.98 3.98
N ALA A 81 -4.37 17.36 5.11
CA ALA A 81 -4.19 18.06 6.38
C ALA A 81 -3.31 17.26 7.35
N GLN A 82 -2.86 17.94 8.41
CA GLN A 82 -2.20 17.33 9.55
C GLN A 82 -2.76 17.91 10.85
N ASP A 83 -3.09 17.04 11.81
CA ASP A 83 -3.57 17.42 13.14
C ASP A 83 -3.08 16.42 14.22
N GLU A 84 -3.67 16.44 15.42
CA GLU A 84 -3.29 15.55 16.53
C GLU A 84 -3.52 14.05 16.27
N ASN A 85 -4.37 13.71 15.30
CA ASN A 85 -4.61 12.35 14.84
C ASN A 85 -3.57 11.87 13.82
N GLY A 86 -2.80 12.78 13.21
CA GLY A 86 -1.78 12.46 12.21
C GLY A 86 -2.06 13.17 10.89
N PHE A 87 -1.79 12.49 9.78
CA PHE A 87 -1.97 13.02 8.43
C PHE A 87 -3.30 12.54 7.85
N LEU A 88 -4.21 13.48 7.57
CA LEU A 88 -5.49 13.18 6.94
C LEU A 88 -5.27 12.92 5.46
N VAL A 89 -5.59 11.70 5.02
CA VAL A 89 -5.61 11.29 3.62
C VAL A 89 -7.02 11.37 3.08
N LYS A 90 -7.14 11.91 1.87
CA LYS A 90 -8.34 11.91 1.04
C LYS A 90 -8.13 10.98 -0.15
N GLU A 91 -9.03 10.02 -0.33
CA GLU A 91 -9.08 9.08 -1.45
C GLU A 91 -10.28 9.39 -2.36
N TYR A 92 -10.09 9.35 -3.68
CA TYR A 92 -11.16 9.51 -4.67
C TYR A 92 -10.75 8.94 -6.03
N LEU A 93 -11.73 8.49 -6.81
CA LEU A 93 -11.51 8.10 -8.20
C LEU A 93 -11.51 9.32 -9.12
N THR A 94 -10.73 9.27 -10.21
CA THR A 94 -10.71 10.31 -11.24
C THR A 94 -12.04 10.38 -12.01
N PRO A 95 -12.42 11.54 -12.57
CA PRO A 95 -13.60 11.64 -13.43
C PRO A 95 -13.52 10.66 -14.60
N GLY A 96 -14.62 9.93 -14.84
CA GLY A 96 -14.71 8.93 -15.90
C GLY A 96 -14.32 7.51 -15.47
N SER A 97 -13.93 7.30 -14.22
CA SER A 97 -13.88 5.96 -13.62
C SER A 97 -15.29 5.35 -13.55
N ASP A 98 -15.39 4.08 -13.92
CA ASP A 98 -16.61 3.26 -13.90
C ASP A 98 -16.30 1.97 -13.12
N PRO A 99 -16.19 2.05 -11.79
CA PRO A 99 -15.70 0.96 -11.00
C PRO A 99 -16.73 -0.18 -11.04
N LEU A 100 -16.26 -1.33 -11.50
CA LEU A 100 -16.95 -2.57 -11.90
C LEU A 100 -18.43 -2.78 -11.48
N PRO A 101 -19.27 -3.35 -12.39
CA PRO A 101 -20.69 -3.62 -12.15
C PRO A 101 -21.02 -4.59 -11.00
N ASP A 102 -20.05 -5.36 -10.51
CA ASP A 102 -20.27 -6.48 -9.58
C ASP A 102 -20.44 -6.05 -8.10
N GLY A 103 -20.70 -4.77 -7.85
CA GLY A 103 -21.15 -4.27 -6.55
C GLY A 103 -20.04 -4.21 -5.48
N VAL A 104 -18.77 -4.22 -5.88
CA VAL A 104 -17.64 -4.02 -4.97
C VAL A 104 -17.41 -2.52 -4.71
N TYR A 105 -17.83 -1.67 -5.64
CA TYR A 105 -17.64 -0.23 -5.59
C TYR A 105 -18.97 0.49 -5.76
N TYR A 106 -19.68 0.75 -4.66
CA TYR A 106 -20.99 1.41 -4.76
C TYR A 106 -20.90 2.91 -5.09
N MET A 107 -19.71 3.53 -5.19
CA MET A 107 -19.62 4.99 -5.26
C MET A 107 -18.38 5.49 -6.01
N ALA A 108 -18.44 5.50 -7.35
CA ALA A 108 -17.42 6.11 -8.19
C ALA A 108 -17.14 7.59 -7.83
N ASP A 109 -18.20 8.29 -7.41
CA ASP A 109 -18.15 9.71 -7.01
C ASP A 109 -17.83 9.93 -5.52
N SER A 110 -17.53 8.86 -4.77
CA SER A 110 -17.24 9.01 -3.35
C SER A 110 -15.85 9.54 -3.07
N THR A 111 -15.78 10.29 -1.97
CA THR A 111 -14.54 10.64 -1.32
C THR A 111 -14.45 9.85 -0.02
N TYR A 112 -13.31 9.21 0.18
CA TYR A 112 -12.99 8.49 1.40
C TYR A 112 -11.91 9.24 2.19
N GLN A 113 -11.93 9.09 3.51
CA GLN A 113 -10.99 9.77 4.40
C GLN A 113 -10.53 8.85 5.52
N TYR A 114 -9.24 8.94 5.84
CA TYR A 114 -8.61 8.23 6.96
C TYR A 114 -7.31 8.94 7.34
N TYR A 115 -6.77 8.59 8.51
CA TYR A 115 -5.51 9.11 9.02
C TYR A 115 -4.38 8.10 8.87
N LEU A 116 -3.23 8.62 8.47
CA LEU A 116 -1.93 7.96 8.61
C LEU A 116 -1.22 8.53 9.84
N LYS A 117 -0.84 7.64 10.77
CA LYS A 117 -0.10 8.03 11.97
C LYS A 117 1.09 7.11 12.18
N THR A 118 2.28 7.66 12.05
CA THR A 118 3.53 6.96 12.36
C THR A 118 3.68 6.82 13.87
N HIS A 119 4.01 5.63 14.34
CA HIS A 119 4.35 5.36 15.74
C HIS A 119 5.45 4.31 15.81
N LEU A 120 6.64 4.71 16.29
CA LEU A 120 7.85 3.89 16.27
C LEU A 120 8.12 3.39 14.83
N ASP A 121 8.30 2.09 14.65
CA ASP A 121 8.55 1.44 13.36
C ASP A 121 7.24 0.93 12.72
N SER A 122 6.15 1.68 12.86
CA SER A 122 4.87 1.31 12.28
C SER A 122 4.09 2.52 11.79
N ILE A 123 3.21 2.29 10.82
CA ILE A 123 2.20 3.24 10.39
C ILE A 123 0.83 2.68 10.70
N LYS A 124 0.04 3.45 11.45
CA LYS A 124 -1.36 3.17 11.72
C LYS A 124 -2.22 3.85 10.68
N ILE A 125 -3.16 3.11 10.12
CA ILE A 125 -4.19 3.57 9.20
C ILE A 125 -5.53 3.43 9.92
N TYR A 126 -6.21 4.54 10.19
CA TYR A 126 -7.43 4.54 11.00
C TYR A 126 -8.29 5.78 10.78
N HIS A 127 -9.54 5.78 11.25
CA HIS A 127 -10.38 6.98 11.30
C HIS A 127 -10.95 7.16 12.71
N PRO A 128 -10.68 8.29 13.41
CA PRO A 128 -10.99 8.43 14.83
C PRO A 128 -12.49 8.33 15.16
N GLU A 129 -13.35 8.69 14.22
CA GLU A 129 -14.81 8.67 14.39
C GLU A 129 -15.48 7.43 13.79
N ALA A 130 -14.73 6.51 13.20
CA ALA A 130 -15.32 5.36 12.52
C ALA A 130 -15.53 4.19 13.49
N GLU A 131 -16.79 3.89 13.79
CA GLU A 131 -17.18 2.80 14.70
C GLU A 131 -16.82 1.41 14.15
N TYR A 132 -16.86 1.25 12.82
CA TYR A 132 -16.71 -0.04 12.12
C TYR A 132 -15.45 -0.10 11.25
N GLY A 133 -14.46 0.75 11.53
CA GLY A 133 -13.24 0.85 10.72
C GLY A 133 -13.34 1.83 9.56
N ILE A 134 -12.23 2.01 8.84
CA ILE A 134 -12.11 3.00 7.75
C ILE A 134 -12.89 2.60 6.51
N LEU A 135 -13.48 3.57 5.81
CA LEU A 135 -13.82 3.37 4.40
C LEU A 135 -12.61 3.80 3.58
N SER A 136 -12.00 2.89 2.84
CA SER A 136 -10.86 3.14 1.96
C SER A 136 -10.81 2.08 0.87
N LEU A 137 -10.43 2.50 -0.34
CA LEU A 137 -10.22 1.62 -1.49
C LEU A 137 -8.83 0.96 -1.46
N LEU A 138 -7.84 1.56 -0.79
CA LEU A 138 -6.52 0.96 -0.58
C LEU A 138 -6.49 -0.04 0.57
N TYR A 139 -7.25 0.20 1.65
CA TYR A 139 -7.12 -0.54 2.92
C TYR A 139 -8.36 -1.32 3.36
N TRP A 140 -9.44 -1.29 2.57
CA TRP A 140 -10.69 -2.06 2.73
C TRP A 140 -11.19 -2.24 4.19
N HIS A 141 -12.18 -1.44 4.58
CA HIS A 141 -13.05 -1.54 5.78
C HIS A 141 -12.42 -1.67 7.17
N ASN A 142 -11.10 -1.82 7.31
CA ASN A 142 -10.48 -2.16 8.59
C ASN A 142 -9.33 -1.23 8.92
N ASP A 143 -9.24 -0.83 10.19
CA ASP A 143 -8.02 -0.22 10.72
C ASP A 143 -6.83 -1.16 10.50
N GLN A 144 -5.71 -0.62 10.04
CA GLN A 144 -4.50 -1.38 9.76
C GLN A 144 -3.33 -0.82 10.53
N THR A 145 -2.38 -1.69 10.86
CA THR A 145 -1.05 -1.28 11.33
C THR A 145 -0.01 -2.04 10.52
N LEU A 146 0.78 -1.30 9.76
CA LEU A 146 1.83 -1.85 8.91
C LEU A 146 3.19 -1.55 9.53
N ALA A 147 4.06 -2.56 9.64
CA ALA A 147 5.43 -2.38 10.12
C ALA A 147 6.27 -1.67 9.06
N LEU A 148 6.97 -0.60 9.44
CA LEU A 148 7.87 0.18 8.58
C LEU A 148 9.30 -0.36 8.58
N SER A 149 9.66 -1.21 9.54
CA SER A 149 10.91 -1.94 9.50
C SER A 149 10.85 -3.01 8.40
N ASN A 150 11.97 -3.22 7.70
CA ASN A 150 12.04 -4.23 6.65
C ASN A 150 11.82 -5.61 7.25
N PHE A 151 10.94 -6.39 6.63
CA PHE A 151 10.79 -7.80 6.94
C PHE A 151 12.03 -8.57 6.49
N THR A 152 12.40 -9.60 7.26
CA THR A 152 13.56 -10.45 6.99
C THR A 152 13.24 -11.94 7.19
N ASN A 153 11.98 -12.25 7.46
CA ASN A 153 11.54 -13.58 7.87
C ASN A 153 11.44 -14.55 6.69
N GLN A 154 10.95 -14.11 5.54
CA GLN A 154 10.77 -14.93 4.34
C GLN A 154 10.79 -14.06 3.09
N GLU A 155 11.53 -14.50 2.06
CA GLU A 155 11.52 -13.88 0.74
C GLU A 155 10.32 -14.37 -0.08
N ALA A 156 9.73 -13.47 -0.86
CA ALA A 156 8.65 -13.78 -1.80
C ALA A 156 8.71 -12.85 -3.00
N ASP A 157 8.48 -13.40 -4.19
CA ASP A 157 8.37 -12.64 -5.42
C ASP A 157 6.95 -12.11 -5.58
N ILE A 158 6.81 -10.92 -6.15
CA ILE A 158 5.52 -10.39 -6.60
C ILE A 158 5.32 -10.82 -8.05
N VAL A 159 4.31 -11.67 -8.29
CA VAL A 159 4.09 -12.31 -9.61
C VAL A 159 2.64 -12.09 -10.04
N GLY A 160 2.47 -11.47 -11.20
CA GLY A 160 1.15 -11.09 -11.70
C GLY A 160 0.44 -10.17 -10.71
N TRP A 161 -0.72 -10.59 -10.19
CA TRP A 161 -1.49 -9.83 -9.17
C TRP A 161 -1.34 -10.33 -7.72
N LYS A 162 -0.42 -11.29 -7.48
CA LYS A 162 -0.24 -12.00 -6.20
C LYS A 162 1.24 -12.10 -5.82
N THR A 163 1.56 -13.00 -4.89
CA THR A 163 2.93 -13.33 -4.50
C THR A 163 3.26 -14.80 -4.79
N SER A 164 4.54 -15.18 -4.75
CA SER A 164 4.98 -16.57 -4.90
C SER A 164 4.71 -17.45 -3.67
N LEU A 165 4.15 -16.88 -2.59
CA LEU A 165 3.77 -17.63 -1.40
C LEU A 165 2.58 -18.54 -1.66
N SER A 166 2.62 -19.72 -1.05
CA SER A 166 1.47 -20.62 -1.09
C SER A 166 0.34 -20.08 -0.22
N TYR A 167 -0.88 -20.18 -0.75
CA TYR A 167 -2.08 -19.79 -0.04
C TYR A 167 -2.18 -20.47 1.34
N CYS A 168 -2.52 -19.68 2.35
CA CYS A 168 -3.09 -20.14 3.61
C CYS A 168 -4.21 -19.18 4.04
N GLU A 169 -5.14 -19.68 4.84
CA GLU A 169 -6.09 -18.86 5.59
C GLU A 169 -5.41 -18.29 6.86
N CYS A 170 -4.26 -17.65 6.71
CA CYS A 170 -3.45 -17.17 7.82
C CYS A 170 -2.73 -15.89 7.44
N ASP A 171 -2.39 -15.08 8.43
CA ASP A 171 -1.62 -13.87 8.17
C ASP A 171 -0.16 -14.26 7.94
N GLN A 172 0.43 -13.70 6.90
CA GLN A 172 1.83 -13.90 6.53
C GLN A 172 2.50 -12.56 6.32
N THR A 173 3.82 -12.54 6.56
CA THR A 173 4.69 -11.44 6.18
C THR A 173 5.82 -11.99 5.34
N ALA A 174 6.30 -11.22 4.39
CA ALA A 174 7.45 -11.55 3.56
C ALA A 174 8.10 -10.27 3.03
N TYR A 175 9.24 -10.39 2.36
CA TYR A 175 9.84 -9.28 1.66
C TYR A 175 10.21 -9.65 0.23
N ASP A 176 10.19 -8.65 -0.65
CA ASP A 176 10.74 -8.75 -2.00
C ASP A 176 11.98 -7.83 -2.06
N PRO A 177 13.19 -8.38 -2.30
CA PRO A 177 14.40 -7.55 -2.37
C PRO A 177 14.40 -6.61 -3.58
N PHE A 178 13.70 -6.97 -4.67
CA PHE A 178 13.67 -6.19 -5.90
C PHE A 178 12.41 -6.50 -6.73
N TYR A 179 11.55 -5.50 -6.87
CA TYR A 179 10.35 -5.57 -7.68
C TYR A 179 10.31 -4.41 -8.69
N GLU A 180 9.96 -4.70 -9.94
CA GLU A 180 9.75 -3.68 -10.96
C GLU A 180 8.25 -3.58 -11.29
N LEU A 181 7.67 -2.40 -11.11
CA LEU A 181 6.29 -2.10 -11.51
C LEU A 181 6.31 -0.95 -12.52
N PHE A 182 5.77 -1.21 -13.71
CA PHE A 182 5.73 -0.26 -14.83
C PHE A 182 7.10 0.37 -15.16
N GLY A 183 8.18 -0.43 -15.10
CA GLY A 183 9.54 0.04 -15.35
C GLY A 183 10.19 0.82 -14.20
N THR A 184 9.48 1.01 -13.08
CA THR A 184 10.03 1.65 -11.87
C THR A 184 10.55 0.56 -10.92
N PRO A 185 11.85 0.56 -10.58
CA PRO A 185 12.41 -0.39 -9.63
C PRO A 185 12.12 0.01 -8.19
N TYR A 186 11.76 -0.97 -7.37
CA TYR A 186 11.52 -0.82 -5.95
C TYR A 186 12.35 -1.86 -5.20
N GLU A 187 13.13 -1.39 -4.22
CA GLU A 187 13.99 -2.26 -3.42
C GLU A 187 13.40 -2.48 -2.02
N ASN A 188 13.62 -3.68 -1.48
CA ASN A 188 13.28 -4.06 -0.11
C ASN A 188 11.81 -3.76 0.26
N LEU A 189 10.87 -4.29 -0.54
CA LEU A 189 9.46 -4.16 -0.26
C LEU A 189 9.02 -5.10 0.86
N ASN A 190 8.19 -4.59 1.76
CA ASN A 190 7.45 -5.37 2.73
C ASN A 190 6.16 -5.88 2.08
N ILE A 191 5.85 -7.15 2.33
CA ILE A 191 4.62 -7.81 1.92
C ILE A 191 3.88 -8.24 3.20
N SER A 192 2.66 -7.75 3.40
CA SER A 192 1.76 -8.17 4.46
C SER A 192 0.52 -8.81 3.84
N ILE A 193 0.31 -10.10 4.07
CA ILE A 193 -0.86 -10.86 3.61
C ILE A 193 -1.75 -11.10 4.82
N LEU A 194 -2.97 -10.58 4.78
CA LEU A 194 -3.98 -10.71 5.83
C LEU A 194 -5.11 -11.60 5.34
N ASN A 195 -4.98 -12.91 5.58
CA ASN A 195 -5.97 -13.91 5.16
C ASN A 195 -6.64 -14.61 6.34
N ALA A 196 -6.32 -14.28 7.60
CA ALA A 196 -6.91 -14.94 8.76
C ALA A 196 -8.45 -14.88 8.76
N PHE A 197 -9.03 -13.76 8.30
CA PHE A 197 -10.50 -13.61 8.21
C PHE A 197 -11.14 -14.52 7.15
N MET A 198 -10.38 -15.04 6.18
CA MET A 198 -10.90 -15.97 5.18
C MET A 198 -11.32 -17.31 5.80
N GLN A 199 -10.80 -17.68 6.97
CA GLN A 199 -11.25 -18.86 7.75
C GLN A 199 -12.73 -18.79 8.14
N VAL A 200 -13.29 -17.58 8.20
CA VAL A 200 -14.68 -17.31 8.61
C VAL A 200 -15.43 -16.54 7.53
N ASP A 201 -15.11 -16.84 6.26
CA ASP A 201 -15.74 -16.26 5.07
C ASP A 201 -15.54 -14.74 4.91
N GLY A 202 -14.54 -14.16 5.57
CA GLY A 202 -14.12 -12.78 5.39
C GLY A 202 -13.25 -12.58 4.14
N PRO A 203 -12.96 -11.31 3.79
CA PRO A 203 -12.04 -11.00 2.69
C PRO A 203 -10.60 -11.29 3.09
N GLY A 204 -9.76 -11.54 2.08
CA GLY A 204 -8.31 -11.50 2.20
C GLY A 204 -7.75 -10.18 1.65
N SER A 205 -6.55 -9.81 2.10
CA SER A 205 -5.86 -8.61 1.63
C SER A 205 -4.36 -8.84 1.55
N THR A 206 -3.70 -8.21 0.58
CA THR A 206 -2.24 -8.16 0.46
C THR A 206 -1.81 -6.70 0.30
N TYR A 207 -0.85 -6.28 1.12
CA TYR A 207 -0.25 -4.96 1.08
C TYR A 207 1.22 -5.08 0.74
N ILE A 208 1.65 -4.33 -0.28
CA ILE A 208 3.03 -4.27 -0.73
C ILE A 208 3.49 -2.84 -0.65
N TYR A 209 4.49 -2.58 0.19
CA TYR A 209 4.85 -1.22 0.57
C TYR A 209 6.30 -1.15 1.06
N SER A 210 6.83 0.05 1.16
CA SER A 210 8.08 0.28 1.90
C SER A 210 8.01 1.59 2.66
N ASN A 211 8.91 1.77 3.63
CA ASN A 211 9.01 3.04 4.34
C ASN A 211 9.35 4.19 3.36
N LEU A 212 10.23 3.93 2.38
CA LEU A 212 10.72 4.94 1.45
C LEU A 212 9.73 5.29 0.34
N ASN A 213 8.90 4.34 -0.10
CA ASN A 213 8.04 4.53 -1.27
C ASN A 213 6.55 4.57 -0.92
N GLY A 214 6.18 4.35 0.36
CA GLY A 214 4.78 4.25 0.76
C GLY A 214 4.13 2.97 0.22
N MET A 215 2.84 3.05 -0.12
CA MET A 215 2.08 1.94 -0.66
C MET A 215 2.33 1.78 -2.16
N ILE A 216 2.81 0.60 -2.57
CA ILE A 216 3.11 0.24 -3.98
C ILE A 216 1.95 -0.53 -4.61
N ARG A 217 1.44 -1.55 -3.91
CA ARG A 217 0.29 -2.34 -4.37
C ARG A 217 -0.60 -2.71 -3.20
N THR A 218 -1.90 -2.64 -3.42
CA THR A 218 -2.88 -3.34 -2.57
C THR A 218 -3.64 -4.34 -3.42
N SER A 219 -4.00 -5.48 -2.85
CA SER A 219 -4.89 -6.46 -3.46
C SER A 219 -5.87 -6.95 -2.42
N HIS A 220 -7.12 -7.15 -2.82
CA HIS A 220 -8.17 -7.65 -1.96
C HIS A 220 -9.08 -8.60 -2.72
N TYR A 221 -9.47 -9.69 -2.07
CA TYR A 221 -10.07 -10.82 -2.76
C TYR A 221 -10.99 -11.61 -1.85
N GLY A 222 -12.03 -12.20 -2.45
CA GLY A 222 -13.02 -13.00 -1.74
C GLY A 222 -12.63 -14.48 -1.70
N TRP A 223 -12.91 -15.13 -0.57
CA TRP A 223 -12.78 -16.59 -0.44
C TRP A 223 -13.59 -17.35 -1.49
N TRP A 224 -14.87 -16.98 -1.65
CA TRP A 224 -15.84 -17.66 -2.51
C TRP A 224 -15.57 -17.50 -4.00
N THR A 225 -15.16 -16.30 -4.42
CA THR A 225 -14.98 -15.95 -5.82
C THR A 225 -13.57 -16.24 -6.30
N GLN A 226 -12.59 -16.32 -5.39
CA GLN A 226 -11.16 -16.32 -5.69
C GLN A 226 -10.74 -15.18 -6.62
N SER A 227 -11.56 -14.15 -6.68
CA SER A 227 -11.43 -13.02 -7.58
C SER A 227 -11.44 -11.77 -6.73
N GLY A 228 -10.77 -10.76 -7.22
CA GLY A 228 -10.49 -9.58 -6.44
C GLY A 228 -10.06 -8.42 -7.31
N PHE A 229 -9.69 -7.36 -6.62
CA PHE A 229 -9.15 -6.17 -7.22
C PHE A 229 -7.93 -5.72 -6.44
N GLY A 230 -7.22 -4.75 -6.99
CA GLY A 230 -6.13 -4.10 -6.33
C GLY A 230 -5.81 -2.76 -6.97
N TRP A 231 -4.84 -2.08 -6.39
CA TRP A 231 -4.40 -0.76 -6.81
C TRP A 231 -2.90 -0.76 -6.94
N ASP A 232 -2.40 -0.52 -8.15
CA ASP A 232 -0.97 -0.43 -8.43
C ASP A 232 -0.53 1.01 -8.55
N LEU A 233 0.55 1.37 -7.86
CA LEU A 233 1.11 2.71 -7.89
C LEU A 233 1.52 3.05 -9.32
N LEU A 234 0.97 4.14 -9.85
CA LEU A 234 1.48 4.76 -11.06
C LEU A 234 2.79 5.46 -10.71
N GLY A 235 3.85 5.21 -11.46
CA GLY A 235 5.18 5.77 -11.18
C GLY A 235 5.18 7.31 -11.13
N SER A 236 6.15 7.87 -10.41
CA SER A 236 6.60 9.24 -10.57
C SER A 236 7.74 9.24 -11.60
N GLU A 237 7.69 10.13 -12.61
CA GLU A 237 8.85 10.39 -13.48
C GLU A 237 10.01 11.02 -12.68
#